data_AF-A0A9D6G122-F1
#
_entry.id   AF-A0A9D6G122-F1
#
_cell.length_a   1.000
_cell.length_b   1.000
_cell.length_c   1.000
_cell.angle_alpha   90.00
_cell.angle_beta   90.00
_cell.angle_gamma   90.00
#
_symmetry.space_group_name_H-M   'P 1'
#
loop_
_entity.id
_entity.type
_entity.pdbx_description
1 polymer ?
#
loop_
_entity_poly.entity_id
_entity_poly.type
_entity_poly.pdbx_seq_one_letter_code
_entity_poly.pdbx_strand_id
1 'polypeptide(L)'
;MSDLTPRDLELVALGAAMGSNCAPCVEYHIPESRKAGLTDPEIHAAIRHADKIRQVPARKTLQTALKLLPSAADDVRTPETAEGCGCGAGAEVAKAETGKTAQPRDMMAMMSKMMDICAGHGQSAAAPNSAEKKPAVNPAASEGCGCG
;
A
#
# COMPACT_ATOMS: atom_id res chain seq x y z
N MET A 1 18.28 10.82 18.05
CA MET A 1 17.08 10.81 18.90
C MET A 1 17.46 10.36 20.30
N SER A 2 18.47 10.99 20.91
CA SER A 2 18.96 10.57 22.24
C SER A 2 18.30 11.37 23.38
N ASP A 3 17.68 12.49 23.02
CA ASP A 3 17.12 13.50 23.92
C ASP A 3 15.59 13.35 24.09
N LEU A 4 15.00 12.31 23.49
CA LEU A 4 13.58 11.98 23.59
C LEU A 4 13.34 11.02 24.75
N THR A 5 12.34 11.30 25.58
CA THR A 5 11.93 10.36 26.64
C THR A 5 11.24 9.13 26.02
N PRO A 6 11.13 7.99 26.75
CA PRO A 6 10.34 6.85 26.28
C PRO A 6 8.90 7.23 25.89
N ARG A 7 8.31 8.23 26.58
CA ARG A 7 6.98 8.77 26.28
C ARG A 7 6.92 9.48 24.93
N ASP A 8 7.96 10.24 24.60
CA ASP A 8 8.05 10.93 23.30
C ASP A 8 8.31 9.93 22.16
N LEU A 9 9.12 8.90 22.41
CA LEU A 9 9.38 7.84 21.45
C LEU A 9 8.12 7.05 21.11
N GLU A 10 7.29 6.70 22.10
CA GLU A 10 6.01 6.02 21.86
C GLU A 10 4.98 6.91 21.13
N LEU A 11 4.97 8.22 21.37
CA LEU A 11 4.18 9.16 20.56
C LEU A 11 4.63 9.19 19.10
N VAL A 12 5.94 9.19 18.85
CA VAL A 12 6.51 9.11 17.50
C VAL A 12 6.17 7.77 16.84
N ALA A 13 6.25 6.66 17.59
CA ALA A 13 5.93 5.33 17.11
C ALA A 13 4.44 5.18 16.75
N LEU A 14 3.51 5.67 17.58
CA LEU A 14 2.08 5.74 17.25
C LEU A 14 1.84 6.56 15.97
N GLY A 15 2.51 7.71 15.83
CA GLY A 15 2.43 8.54 14.62
C GLY A 15 2.89 7.79 13.36
N ALA A 16 4.02 7.08 13.43
CA ALA A 16 4.57 6.29 12.34
C ALA A 16 3.71 5.05 12.00
N ALA A 17 3.20 4.34 13.01
CA ALA A 17 2.32 3.19 12.84
C ALA A 17 1.01 3.59 12.13
N MET A 18 0.41 4.71 12.54
CA MET A 18 -0.76 5.27 11.88
C MET A 18 -0.44 5.75 10.46
N GLY A 19 0.63 6.51 10.27
CA GLY A 19 1.01 7.05 8.95
C GLY A 19 1.33 5.96 7.91
N SER A 20 1.92 4.84 8.34
CA SER A 20 2.21 3.68 7.49
C SER A 20 1.03 2.72 7.29
N ASN A 21 -0.07 2.89 8.03
CA ASN A 21 -1.20 1.94 8.12
C ASN A 21 -0.80 0.56 8.69
N CYS A 22 0.25 0.50 9.52
CA CYS A 22 0.71 -0.75 10.13
C CYS A 22 -0.17 -1.15 11.33
N ALA A 23 -1.23 -1.92 11.08
CA ALA A 23 -2.11 -2.47 12.13
C ALA A 23 -1.36 -3.17 13.29
N PRO A 24 -0.45 -4.15 13.07
CA PRO A 24 0.26 -4.79 14.17
C PRO A 24 1.20 -3.85 14.93
N CYS A 25 1.69 -2.77 14.29
CA CYS A 25 2.45 -1.73 14.99
C CYS A 25 1.54 -0.93 15.94
N VAL A 26 0.29 -0.63 15.55
CA VAL A 26 -0.68 0.05 16.43
C VAL A 26 -1.06 -0.85 17.62
N GLU A 27 -1.28 -2.14 17.37
CA GLU A 27 -1.56 -3.14 18.42
C GLU A 27 -0.41 -3.25 19.44
N TYR A 28 0.84 -3.14 18.99
CA TYR A 28 2.02 -3.14 19.85
C TYR A 28 2.23 -1.82 20.60
N HIS A 29 2.17 -0.67 19.92
CA HIS A 29 2.53 0.62 20.53
C HIS A 29 1.46 1.21 21.46
N ILE A 30 0.19 0.81 21.36
CA ILE A 30 -0.84 1.23 22.33
C ILE A 30 -0.54 0.78 23.78
N PRO A 31 -0.24 -0.51 24.06
CA PRO A 31 0.15 -0.94 25.41
C PRO A 31 1.52 -0.41 25.83
N GLU A 32 2.52 -0.31 24.94
CA GLU A 32 3.82 0.27 25.30
C GLU A 32 3.71 1.77 25.64
N SER A 33 2.90 2.54 24.92
CA SER A 33 2.55 3.94 25.25
C SER A 33 2.05 4.09 26.69
N ARG A 34 1.16 3.19 27.14
CA ARG A 34 0.64 3.21 28.52
C ARG A 34 1.75 2.93 29.54
N LYS A 35 2.64 1.97 29.26
CA LYS A 35 3.81 1.69 30.12
C LYS A 35 4.79 2.86 30.17
N ALA A 36 4.93 3.61 29.07
CA ALA A 36 5.70 4.85 28.99
C ALA A 36 5.01 6.07 29.65
N GLY A 37 3.84 5.89 30.27
CA GLY A 37 3.15 6.92 31.05
C GLY A 37 2.20 7.82 30.23
N LEU A 38 1.81 7.42 29.02
CA LEU A 38 0.71 8.08 28.30
C LEU A 38 -0.65 7.66 28.84
N THR A 39 -1.53 8.64 28.99
CA THR A 39 -2.93 8.43 29.34
C THR A 39 -3.76 8.10 28.10
N ASP A 40 -4.86 7.36 28.25
CA ASP A 40 -5.76 7.06 27.12
C ASP A 40 -6.25 8.31 26.36
N PRO A 41 -6.60 9.44 27.00
CA PRO A 41 -6.93 10.69 26.29
C PRO A 41 -5.81 11.23 25.40
N GLU A 42 -4.55 11.08 25.80
CA GLU A 42 -3.38 11.50 25.02
C GLU A 42 -3.10 10.55 23.85
N ILE A 43 -3.21 9.24 24.07
CA ILE A 43 -3.12 8.22 23.01
C ILE A 43 -4.22 8.48 21.96
N HIS A 44 -5.46 8.71 22.40
CA HIS A 44 -6.56 9.11 21.53
C HIS A 44 -6.30 10.43 20.80
N ALA A 45 -5.68 11.42 21.45
CA ALA A 45 -5.33 12.67 20.80
C ALA A 45 -4.27 12.47 19.72
N ALA A 46 -3.22 11.69 19.98
CA ALA A 46 -2.17 11.34 19.03
C ALA A 46 -2.73 10.61 17.81
N ILE A 47 -3.54 9.56 18.02
CA ILE A 47 -4.21 8.80 16.95
C ILE A 47 -5.09 9.72 16.08
N ARG A 48 -5.89 10.62 16.69
CA ARG A 48 -6.72 11.59 15.93
C ARG A 48 -5.90 12.59 15.13
N HIS A 49 -4.71 12.98 15.58
CA HIS A 49 -3.83 13.88 14.82
C HIS A 49 -3.13 13.13 13.68
N ALA A 50 -2.62 11.92 13.95
CA ALA A 50 -1.98 11.09 12.95
C ALA A 50 -2.96 10.67 11.83
N ASP A 51 -4.22 10.34 12.14
CA ASP A 51 -5.21 10.06 11.11
C ASP A 51 -5.49 11.28 10.22
N LYS A 52 -5.71 12.48 10.79
CA LYS A 52 -5.89 13.71 9.99
C LYS A 52 -4.77 13.91 8.98
N ILE A 53 -3.51 13.66 9.38
CA ILE A 53 -2.34 13.72 8.51
C ILE A 53 -2.42 12.63 7.43
N ARG A 54 -2.57 11.36 7.84
CA ARG A 54 -2.68 10.16 6.98
C ARG A 54 -3.73 10.28 5.89
N GLN A 55 -4.87 10.90 6.19
CA GLN A 55 -5.97 11.09 5.24
C GLN A 55 -5.63 12.05 4.09
N VAL A 56 -4.65 12.96 4.25
CA VAL A 56 -4.28 13.93 3.18
C VAL A 56 -3.60 13.25 1.99
N PRO A 57 -2.48 12.51 2.14
CA PRO A 57 -1.86 11.80 1.02
C PRO A 57 -2.77 10.71 0.47
N ALA A 58 -3.53 9.98 1.31
CA ALA A 58 -4.47 8.97 0.85
C ALA A 58 -5.51 9.53 -0.15
N ARG A 59 -6.17 10.64 0.21
CA ARG A 59 -7.10 11.34 -0.69
C ARG A 59 -6.40 11.89 -1.95
N LYS A 60 -5.17 12.42 -1.80
CA LYS A 60 -4.45 13.01 -2.93
C LYS A 60 -3.99 11.96 -3.94
N THR A 61 -3.45 10.83 -3.48
CA THR A 61 -3.04 9.70 -4.32
C THR A 61 -4.23 9.12 -5.06
N LEU A 62 -5.38 8.91 -4.39
CA LEU A 62 -6.61 8.47 -5.04
C LEU A 62 -7.07 9.47 -6.12
N GLN A 63 -7.08 10.78 -5.82
CA GLN A 63 -7.43 11.81 -6.82
C GLN A 63 -6.49 11.77 -8.04
N THR A 64 -5.19 11.61 -7.83
CA THR A 64 -4.21 11.52 -8.92
C THR A 64 -4.43 10.26 -9.75
N ALA A 65 -4.62 9.09 -9.12
CA ALA A 65 -4.87 7.84 -9.82
C ALA A 65 -6.13 7.92 -10.70
N LEU A 66 -7.24 8.44 -10.17
CA LEU A 66 -8.49 8.59 -10.92
C LEU A 66 -8.39 9.58 -12.10
N LYS A 67 -7.50 10.58 -12.03
CA LYS A 67 -7.24 11.52 -13.13
C LYS A 67 -6.39 10.94 -14.27
N LEU A 68 -5.67 9.86 -14.02
CA LEU A 68 -4.82 9.19 -15.01
C LEU A 68 -5.55 8.06 -15.74
N LEU A 69 -6.71 7.63 -15.24
CA LEU A 69 -7.59 6.71 -15.94
C LEU A 69 -8.49 7.50 -16.89
N PRO A 70 -8.66 7.07 -18.16
CA PRO A 70 -9.67 7.65 -19.03
C PRO A 70 -11.06 7.47 -18.42
N SER A 71 -11.95 8.45 -18.61
CA SER A 71 -13.30 8.34 -18.10
C SER A 71 -14.02 7.22 -18.83
N ALA A 72 -14.66 6.31 -18.10
CA ALA A 72 -15.52 5.27 -18.70
C ALA A 72 -16.74 5.84 -19.45
N ALA A 73 -16.95 7.15 -19.42
CA ALA A 73 -17.96 7.86 -20.21
C ALA A 73 -17.47 8.32 -21.60
N ASP A 74 -16.15 8.42 -21.83
CA ASP A 74 -15.60 8.94 -23.10
C ASP A 74 -15.56 7.87 -24.22
N ASP A 75 -15.84 6.61 -23.89
CA ASP A 75 -15.98 5.49 -24.86
C ASP A 75 -17.43 5.33 -25.40
N VAL A 76 -18.35 6.21 -25.01
CA VAL A 76 -19.65 6.34 -25.71
C VAL A 76 -19.47 7.21 -26.94
N ARG A 77 -18.90 6.60 -27.98
CA ARG A 77 -18.85 7.17 -29.33
C ARG A 77 -20.24 7.63 -29.76
N THR A 78 -20.41 8.93 -29.95
CA THR A 78 -21.61 9.50 -30.56
C THR A 78 -21.84 8.87 -31.93
N PRO A 79 -23.06 8.41 -32.28
CA PRO A 79 -23.35 7.88 -33.60
C PRO A 79 -23.36 9.03 -34.61
N GLU A 80 -22.19 9.29 -35.18
CA GLU A 80 -22.00 10.18 -36.32
C GLU A 80 -22.78 9.65 -37.54
N THR A 81 -23.57 10.55 -38.14
CA THR A 81 -24.61 10.23 -39.12
C THR A 81 -24.07 10.01 -40.53
N ALA A 82 -24.71 9.07 -41.25
CA ALA A 82 -24.71 8.88 -42.72
C ALA A 82 -23.46 8.16 -43.31
N GLU A 83 -23.54 7.28 -44.32
CA GLU A 83 -24.60 6.96 -45.31
C GLU A 83 -24.69 5.45 -45.69
N GLY A 84 -25.90 4.97 -46.06
CA GLY A 84 -26.19 3.75 -46.85
C GLY A 84 -25.98 2.38 -46.16
N CYS A 85 -26.81 1.34 -46.30
CA CYS A 85 -28.02 1.04 -47.10
C CYS A 85 -28.61 -0.30 -46.55
N GLY A 86 -29.88 -0.71 -46.63
CA GLY A 86 -31.14 -0.14 -47.16
C GLY A 86 -32.21 -1.26 -47.25
N CYS A 87 -33.51 -0.90 -47.34
CA CYS A 87 -34.69 -1.80 -47.21
C CYS A 87 -34.85 -2.44 -45.81
N GLY A 88 -36.04 -2.61 -45.21
CA GLY A 88 -37.42 -2.24 -45.54
C GLY A 88 -38.33 -2.49 -44.32
N ALA A 89 -39.56 -1.99 -44.30
CA ALA A 89 -40.44 -2.08 -43.12
C ALA A 89 -40.99 -3.51 -42.86
N GLY A 90 -41.10 -3.92 -41.58
CA GLY A 90 -41.74 -5.18 -41.20
C GLY A 90 -41.82 -5.47 -39.69
N ALA A 91 -43.06 -5.53 -39.18
CA ALA A 91 -43.54 -6.32 -38.04
C ALA A 91 -42.92 -6.17 -36.61
N GLU A 92 -43.64 -5.44 -35.77
CA GLU A 92 -44.32 -5.96 -34.54
C GLU A 92 -43.55 -6.65 -33.39
N VAL A 93 -43.62 -5.98 -32.22
CA VAL A 93 -43.70 -6.45 -30.81
C VAL A 93 -43.02 -7.78 -30.39
N ALA A 94 -42.09 -7.72 -29.42
CA ALA A 94 -42.39 -8.07 -28.01
C ALA A 94 -41.16 -8.13 -27.06
N LYS A 95 -41.47 -7.96 -25.77
CA LYS A 95 -40.70 -8.28 -24.55
C LYS A 95 -39.43 -7.47 -24.23
N ALA A 96 -39.50 -6.82 -23.06
CA ALA A 96 -38.33 -6.52 -22.25
C ALA A 96 -37.75 -7.81 -21.67
N GLU A 97 -36.41 -7.91 -21.57
CA GLU A 97 -35.72 -8.63 -20.50
C GLU A 97 -34.39 -7.93 -20.13
N THR A 98 -34.28 -7.63 -18.84
CA THR A 98 -33.12 -7.88 -17.97
C THR A 98 -31.73 -7.41 -18.39
N GLY A 99 -31.17 -6.50 -17.58
CA GLY A 99 -29.80 -6.00 -17.73
C GLY A 99 -28.74 -7.10 -17.65
N LYS A 100 -27.76 -7.02 -18.54
CA LYS A 100 -26.61 -7.93 -18.60
C LYS A 100 -25.62 -7.57 -17.49
N THR A 101 -25.75 -8.24 -16.34
CA THR A 101 -24.72 -8.23 -15.30
C THR A 101 -23.39 -8.70 -15.89
N ALA A 102 -22.29 -8.04 -15.51
CA ALA A 102 -20.96 -8.48 -15.88
C ALA A 102 -20.74 -9.92 -15.38
N GLN A 103 -20.30 -10.82 -16.26
CA GLN A 103 -20.15 -12.23 -15.93
C GLN A 103 -18.95 -12.40 -14.96
N PRO A 104 -19.02 -13.32 -13.98
CA PRO A 104 -17.95 -13.52 -12.99
C PRO A 104 -16.60 -13.92 -13.60
N ARG A 105 -16.58 -14.36 -14.88
CA ARG A 105 -15.36 -14.68 -15.63
C ARG A 105 -14.53 -13.43 -15.96
N ASP A 106 -15.16 -12.26 -16.15
CA ASP A 106 -14.45 -11.03 -16.50
C ASP A 106 -13.67 -10.45 -15.31
N MET A 107 -14.23 -10.50 -14.09
CA MET A 107 -13.49 -10.08 -12.88
C MET A 107 -12.27 -10.98 -12.61
N MET A 108 -12.41 -12.29 -12.80
CA MET A 108 -11.31 -13.23 -12.54
C MET A 108 -10.19 -13.10 -13.58
N ALA A 109 -10.53 -12.81 -14.85
CA ALA A 109 -9.55 -12.47 -15.87
C ALA A 109 -8.80 -11.15 -15.56
N MET A 110 -9.51 -10.14 -15.05
CA MET A 110 -8.92 -8.85 -14.67
C MET A 110 -7.96 -8.99 -13.48
N MET A 111 -8.33 -9.78 -12.46
CA MET A 111 -7.47 -10.10 -11.31
C MET A 111 -6.22 -10.88 -11.70
N SER A 112 -6.35 -11.90 -12.56
CA SER A 112 -5.20 -12.67 -13.05
C SER A 112 -4.19 -11.77 -13.77
N LYS A 113 -4.68 -10.90 -14.66
CA LYS A 113 -3.85 -9.99 -15.46
C LYS A 113 -3.14 -8.92 -14.62
N MET A 114 -3.70 -8.54 -13.47
CA MET A 114 -3.01 -7.69 -12.49
C MET A 114 -1.86 -8.42 -11.78
N MET A 115 -1.99 -9.71 -11.47
CA MET A 115 -0.92 -10.48 -10.84
C MET A 115 0.28 -10.69 -11.76
N ASP A 116 0.07 -10.92 -13.06
CA ASP A 116 1.14 -11.01 -14.06
C ASP A 116 1.98 -9.73 -14.14
N ILE A 117 1.34 -8.56 -14.09
CA ILE A 117 2.01 -7.24 -14.14
C ILE A 117 2.88 -7.00 -12.89
N CYS A 118 2.41 -7.45 -11.72
CA CYS A 118 3.17 -7.38 -10.47
C CYS A 118 4.36 -8.34 -10.46
N ALA A 119 4.24 -9.53 -11.06
CA ALA A 119 5.33 -10.50 -11.17
C ALA A 119 6.42 -10.06 -12.17
N GLY A 120 6.04 -9.37 -13.26
CA GLY A 120 6.95 -9.01 -14.35
C GLY A 120 8.05 -7.99 -14.00
N HIS A 121 7.89 -7.20 -12.94
CA HIS A 121 8.87 -6.17 -12.53
C HIS A 121 9.96 -6.68 -11.56
N GLY A 122 9.99 -7.99 -11.28
CA GLY A 122 10.86 -8.61 -10.27
C GLY A 122 12.27 -9.02 -10.71
N GLN A 123 12.75 -8.67 -11.92
CA GLN A 123 14.09 -9.07 -12.39
C GLN A 123 15.20 -8.10 -11.93
N SER A 124 15.58 -8.34 -10.68
CA SER A 124 16.84 -8.06 -9.98
C SER A 124 18.00 -7.40 -10.75
N ALA A 125 18.56 -6.34 -10.13
CA ALA A 125 19.93 -5.89 -10.42
C ALA A 125 20.95 -6.88 -9.81
N ALA A 126 21.92 -7.33 -10.60
CA ALA A 126 22.97 -8.23 -10.14
C ALA A 126 24.00 -7.51 -9.24
N ALA A 127 24.21 -8.02 -8.03
CA ALA A 127 25.31 -7.62 -7.14
C ALA A 127 26.47 -8.63 -7.23
N PRO A 128 27.75 -8.20 -7.14
CA PRO A 128 28.90 -9.08 -7.27
C PRO A 128 29.15 -9.94 -6.03
N ASN A 129 29.72 -11.13 -6.24
CA ASN A 129 30.10 -12.07 -5.18
C ASN A 129 31.17 -11.50 -4.24
N SER A 130 31.10 -11.87 -2.96
CA SER A 130 32.26 -11.84 -2.06
C SER A 130 32.24 -13.10 -1.18
N ALA A 131 33.01 -14.10 -1.61
CA ALA A 131 33.29 -15.28 -0.82
C ALA A 131 34.62 -15.06 -0.10
N GLU A 132 34.59 -14.66 1.18
CA GLU A 132 35.80 -14.53 1.98
C GLU A 132 35.80 -15.47 3.18
N LYS A 133 37.01 -15.93 3.51
CA LYS A 133 37.29 -17.26 4.05
C LYS A 133 37.62 -17.15 5.53
N LYS A 134 36.83 -17.74 6.42
CA LYS A 134 37.16 -17.84 7.86
C LYS A 134 38.54 -18.51 8.05
N PRO A 135 39.47 -17.90 8.80
CA PRO A 135 40.48 -18.62 9.55
C PRO A 135 40.01 -18.84 10.99
N ALA A 136 40.29 -20.02 11.54
CA ALA A 136 40.18 -20.29 12.97
C ALA A 136 41.59 -20.45 13.53
N VAL A 137 41.92 -19.71 14.60
CA VAL A 137 43.11 -19.94 15.44
C VAL A 137 42.72 -19.73 16.90
N ASN A 138 43.29 -20.57 17.78
CA ASN A 138 42.93 -20.76 19.19
C ASN A 138 43.46 -19.66 20.13
N PRO A 139 42.93 -19.56 21.36
CA PRO A 139 43.46 -18.69 22.40
C PRO A 139 44.72 -19.27 23.05
N ALA A 140 45.70 -18.42 23.37
CA ALA A 140 46.85 -18.79 24.19
C ALA A 140 47.34 -17.62 25.06
N ALA A 141 47.58 -17.94 26.33
CA ALA A 141 48.51 -17.33 27.29
C ALA A 141 48.48 -15.81 27.59
N SER A 142 48.13 -15.55 28.85
CA SER A 142 48.79 -14.62 29.80
C SER A 142 50.16 -14.03 29.42
N GLU A 143 50.37 -12.75 29.72
CA GLU A 143 51.24 -12.22 30.80
C GLU A 143 51.24 -10.67 30.78
N GLY A 144 51.73 -10.01 31.85
CA GLY A 144 52.05 -8.57 31.81
C GLY A 144 51.48 -7.69 32.94
N CYS A 145 52.12 -7.73 34.11
CA CYS A 145 52.02 -6.66 35.11
C CYS A 145 52.89 -5.45 34.68
N GLY A 146 52.50 -4.22 35.04
CA GLY A 146 53.31 -3.03 34.78
C GLY A 146 52.74 -1.75 35.40
N CYS A 147 53.32 -1.32 36.52
CA CYS A 147 53.03 -0.01 37.13
C CYS A 147 53.74 1.13 36.37
N GLY A 148 53.18 2.32 36.42
CA GLY A 148 53.77 3.60 36.01
C GLY A 148 53.08 4.75 36.73
#